data_AF-F4A0D3-F1
#
_entry.id   AF-F4A0D3-F1
#
_cell.length_a   1.000
_cell.length_b   1.000
_cell.length_c   1.000
_cell.angle_alpha   90.00
_cell.angle_beta   90.00
_cell.angle_gamma   90.00
#
_symmetry.space_group_name_H-M   'P 1'
#
loop_
_entity.id
_entity.type
_entity.pdbx_description
1 polymer ?
#
loop_
_entity_poly.entity_id
_entity_poly.type
_entity_poly.pdbx_seq_one_letter_code
_entity_poly.pdbx_strand_id
1 'polypeptide(L)'
;MRKISLLVLMIVMLLSGCVTHNSNNKTPSQSNNTNSNSSNTTNNSATEEKIVEKDYSAVFDKKNVKTFLAVLDDGTLWLPVKISDKEICGFTAAVNNKPSKIVIYDIATGKSSTVCTLEDRYQPEFIQFNDTYILWSEYIPYEDGGEQKAVLFNRHTNKMQTLGGEQNSSSGDIQIALGSNYALYSCGTTDKNGNVKFCIYSYDFKTSKTSLFKEDAAMPVIGNNFVAWLGPSKDNLAYSYLYYQDMTSNKATVISPQNMNPQYLGAYGDNLVFSGKTITSSVKDIGAENILTLYQKGKQTVIEKSKGHDYEFPDVSNNYVSWDENRKKRVYSINQKIIIDFPSEYGQAYVSDKYIMWYTDAIPNESKEQAAKDGMYKTIINLIEVQ
;
A
#
# COMPACT_ATOMS: atom_id res chain seq x y z
N MET A 1 34.27 -14.58 -21.48
CA MET A 1 33.68 -13.84 -22.61
C MET A 1 32.28 -13.43 -22.22
N ARG A 2 31.96 -12.15 -22.43
CA ARG A 2 30.67 -11.49 -22.14
C ARG A 2 29.49 -12.20 -22.80
N LYS A 3 28.31 -12.17 -22.16
CA LYS A 3 27.15 -11.35 -22.57
C LYS A 3 26.05 -11.40 -21.47
N ILE A 4 25.88 -10.29 -20.74
CA ILE A 4 24.77 -9.31 -20.82
C ILE A 4 23.64 -9.68 -19.84
N SER A 5 23.70 -9.08 -18.65
CA SER A 5 22.56 -8.86 -17.76
C SER A 5 21.57 -7.92 -18.44
N LEU A 6 20.31 -8.33 -18.52
CA LEU A 6 19.24 -7.53 -19.07
C LEU A 6 18.33 -7.05 -17.92
N LEU A 7 18.55 -5.80 -17.54
CA LEU A 7 17.54 -4.80 -17.18
C LEU A 7 16.23 -5.31 -16.54
N VAL A 8 16.18 -5.30 -15.21
CA VAL A 8 14.92 -5.32 -14.44
C VAL A 8 14.28 -3.93 -14.58
N LEU A 9 13.31 -3.85 -15.49
CA LEU A 9 12.36 -2.76 -15.58
C LEU A 9 11.29 -3.04 -14.52
N MET A 10 11.11 -2.16 -13.54
CA MET A 10 9.90 -2.12 -12.71
C MET A 10 8.72 -1.90 -13.66
N ILE A 11 7.98 -2.98 -13.95
CA ILE A 11 6.71 -2.96 -14.67
C ILE A 11 5.63 -3.24 -13.64
N VAL A 12 4.82 -2.21 -13.41
CA VAL A 12 3.52 -2.28 -12.77
C VAL A 12 2.67 -3.35 -13.45
N MET A 13 2.04 -4.20 -12.62
CA MET A 13 1.28 -5.38 -13.00
C MET A 13 0.17 -5.11 -14.04
N LEU A 14 0.09 -5.98 -15.04
CA LEU A 14 -1.16 -6.29 -15.76
C LEU A 14 -1.27 -7.83 -15.89
N LEU A 15 -1.86 -8.47 -14.88
CA LEU A 15 -2.39 -9.83 -15.00
C LEU A 15 -3.73 -9.76 -15.73
N SER A 16 -3.70 -9.94 -17.06
CA SER A 16 -4.88 -10.33 -17.84
C SER A 16 -4.76 -11.82 -18.14
N GLY A 17 -5.57 -12.63 -17.46
CA GLY A 17 -5.69 -14.05 -17.72
C GLY A 17 -6.26 -14.32 -19.11
N CYS A 18 -5.51 -15.07 -19.91
CA CYS A 18 -6.05 -15.81 -21.04
C CYS A 18 -6.18 -17.28 -20.62
N VAL A 19 -7.33 -17.65 -20.06
CA VAL A 19 -7.75 -19.06 -20.00
C VAL A 19 -8.76 -19.28 -21.11
N THR A 20 -8.37 -20.12 -22.05
CA THR A 20 -9.17 -20.58 -23.18
C THR A 20 -10.40 -21.35 -22.68
N HIS A 21 -11.58 -20.91 -23.15
CA HIS A 21 -12.84 -21.63 -23.02
C HIS A 21 -12.71 -23.07 -23.54
N ASN A 22 -13.18 -24.04 -22.75
CA ASN A 22 -13.75 -25.25 -23.31
C ASN A 22 -15.10 -25.53 -22.65
N SER A 23 -16.16 -25.43 -23.44
CA SER A 23 -17.53 -25.72 -23.06
C SER A 23 -17.72 -27.21 -22.90
N ASN A 24 -18.30 -27.66 -21.79
CA ASN A 24 -19.19 -28.82 -21.82
C ASN A 24 -20.23 -28.75 -20.70
N ASN A 25 -21.48 -28.78 -21.14
CA ASN A 25 -22.71 -28.87 -20.36
C ASN A 25 -22.66 -30.00 -19.33
N LYS A 26 -23.21 -29.74 -18.13
CA LYS A 26 -24.21 -30.58 -17.46
C LYS A 26 -24.71 -29.92 -16.17
N THR A 27 -25.98 -29.53 -16.15
CA THR A 27 -26.81 -29.40 -14.95
C THR A 27 -26.77 -30.71 -14.16
N PRO A 28 -26.85 -30.69 -12.81
CA PRO A 28 -28.18 -30.89 -12.22
C PRO A 28 -28.45 -30.19 -10.86
N SER A 29 -29.75 -29.93 -10.67
CA SER A 29 -30.59 -30.08 -9.47
C SER A 29 -30.28 -29.31 -8.17
N GLN A 30 -31.30 -28.53 -7.80
CA GLN A 30 -31.64 -27.99 -6.49
C GLN A 30 -31.51 -29.01 -5.34
N SER A 31 -31.05 -28.52 -4.18
CA SER A 31 -31.77 -28.79 -2.93
C SER A 31 -31.57 -27.62 -1.95
N ASN A 32 -32.67 -27.23 -1.32
CA ASN A 32 -32.79 -26.16 -0.35
C ASN A 32 -31.98 -26.46 0.93
N ASN A 33 -31.36 -25.42 1.50
CA ASN A 33 -31.48 -25.24 2.95
C ASN A 33 -31.37 -23.75 3.31
N THR A 34 -32.52 -23.23 3.72
CA THR A 34 -32.76 -21.97 4.41
C THR A 34 -31.93 -21.86 5.68
N ASN A 35 -31.16 -20.77 5.80
CA ASN A 35 -30.95 -20.07 7.06
C ASN A 35 -30.74 -18.58 6.74
N SER A 36 -31.84 -17.84 6.82
CA SER A 36 -31.92 -16.40 6.66
C SER A 36 -31.31 -15.70 7.87
N ASN A 37 -30.04 -15.31 7.78
CA ASN A 37 -29.50 -14.26 8.64
C ASN A 37 -29.67 -12.92 7.90
N SER A 38 -30.67 -12.17 8.36
CA SER A 38 -30.98 -10.79 7.98
C SER A 38 -29.75 -9.90 8.12
N SER A 39 -29.06 -9.64 7.01
CA SER A 39 -28.09 -8.57 6.92
C SER A 39 -28.83 -7.25 6.80
N ASN A 40 -28.83 -6.45 7.88
CA ASN A 40 -29.18 -5.04 7.80
C ASN A 40 -28.13 -4.35 6.91
N THR A 41 -28.47 -4.17 5.64
CA THR A 41 -27.67 -3.44 4.67
C THR A 41 -28.00 -1.96 4.83
N THR A 42 -27.10 -1.21 5.47
CA THR A 42 -27.18 0.25 5.51
C THR A 42 -26.82 0.77 4.12
N ASN A 43 -27.76 1.40 3.42
CA ASN A 43 -27.49 2.16 2.19
C ASN A 43 -26.64 3.38 2.56
N ASN A 44 -25.32 3.22 2.61
CA ASN A 44 -24.38 4.33 2.77
C ASN A 44 -24.27 5.07 1.44
N SER A 45 -25.14 6.04 1.21
CA SER A 45 -25.00 6.97 0.08
C SER A 45 -23.78 7.85 0.32
N ALA A 46 -22.73 7.69 -0.48
CA ALA A 46 -21.56 8.56 -0.42
C ALA A 46 -21.93 9.99 -0.84
N THR A 47 -21.41 10.98 -0.13
CA THR A 47 -21.59 12.39 -0.49
C THR A 47 -20.45 12.84 -1.39
N GLU A 48 -20.79 13.44 -2.53
CA GLU A 48 -19.83 14.12 -3.39
C GLU A 48 -19.61 15.55 -2.88
N GLU A 49 -18.34 15.94 -2.71
CA GLU A 49 -18.00 17.30 -2.30
C GLU A 49 -17.52 18.12 -3.50
N LYS A 50 -17.87 19.42 -3.52
CA LYS A 50 -17.33 20.35 -4.51
C LYS A 50 -15.90 20.67 -4.12
N ILE A 51 -14.95 20.02 -4.78
CA ILE A 51 -13.52 20.12 -4.51
C ILE A 51 -12.86 21.10 -5.49
N VAL A 52 -11.90 21.87 -5.00
CA VAL A 52 -11.11 22.81 -5.81
C VAL A 52 -9.68 22.29 -5.89
N GLU A 53 -9.14 22.22 -7.12
CA GLU A 53 -7.75 21.88 -7.39
C GLU A 53 -6.87 23.13 -7.34
N LYS A 54 -5.69 23.01 -6.73
CA LYS A 54 -4.68 24.05 -6.64
C LYS A 54 -3.28 23.48 -6.82
N ASP A 55 -2.40 24.23 -7.46
CA ASP A 55 -0.96 23.93 -7.44
C ASP A 55 -0.40 24.14 -6.03
N TYR A 56 0.54 23.30 -5.61
CA TYR A 56 1.16 23.39 -4.28
C TYR A 56 1.73 24.78 -3.98
N SER A 57 2.25 25.50 -4.98
CA SER A 57 2.81 26.85 -4.81
C SER A 57 1.76 27.94 -4.61
N ALA A 58 0.49 27.66 -4.89
CA ALA A 58 -0.63 28.53 -4.58
C ALA A 58 -1.19 28.30 -3.17
N VAL A 59 -0.82 27.18 -2.53
CA VAL A 59 -1.26 26.81 -1.17
C VAL A 59 -0.15 27.05 -0.15
N PHE A 60 1.09 26.73 -0.51
CA PHE A 60 2.27 26.82 0.34
C PHE A 60 3.27 27.81 -0.25
N ASP A 61 3.87 28.64 0.61
CA ASP A 61 5.03 29.45 0.19
C ASP A 61 6.19 28.51 -0.15
N LYS A 62 6.76 28.63 -1.36
CA LYS A 62 7.90 27.83 -1.82
C LYS A 62 9.09 27.88 -0.87
N LYS A 63 9.24 28.95 -0.08
CA LYS A 63 10.30 29.07 0.94
C LYS A 63 10.18 28.05 2.08
N ASN A 64 9.01 27.45 2.26
CA ASN A 64 8.74 26.47 3.31
C ASN A 64 8.99 25.01 2.86
N VAL A 65 9.44 24.80 1.61
CA VAL A 65 9.79 23.46 1.12
C VAL A 65 11.25 23.15 1.43
N LYS A 66 11.49 22.22 2.37
CA LYS A 66 12.82 21.66 2.62
C LYS A 66 13.11 20.61 1.55
N THR A 67 14.21 20.79 0.82
CA THR A 67 14.62 19.89 -0.26
C THR A 67 16.00 19.31 0.03
N PHE A 68 16.18 17.99 -0.10
CA PHE A 68 17.46 17.32 0.15
C PHE A 68 17.60 16.02 -0.64
N LEU A 69 18.83 15.57 -0.86
CA LEU A 69 19.12 14.31 -1.54
C LEU A 69 18.99 13.13 -0.56
N ALA A 70 18.34 12.05 -0.99
CA ALA A 70 18.24 10.81 -0.24
C ALA A 70 19.54 10.01 -0.35
N VAL A 71 20.54 10.43 0.43
CA VAL A 71 21.88 9.81 0.46
C VAL A 71 22.35 9.61 1.91
N LEU A 72 23.00 8.50 2.19
CA LEU A 72 23.67 8.21 3.46
C LEU A 72 25.06 8.87 3.50
N ASP A 73 25.67 8.95 4.69
CA ASP A 73 27.02 9.50 4.87
C ASP A 73 28.09 8.77 4.05
N ASP A 74 27.88 7.48 3.76
CA ASP A 74 28.75 6.65 2.92
C ASP A 74 28.51 6.82 1.40
N GLY A 75 27.62 7.72 1.01
CA GLY A 75 27.23 7.99 -0.37
C GLY A 75 26.16 7.05 -0.94
N THR A 76 25.68 6.06 -0.17
CA THR A 76 24.65 5.13 -0.64
C THR A 76 23.30 5.85 -0.78
N LEU A 77 22.64 5.67 -1.92
CA LEU A 77 21.32 6.22 -2.18
C LEU A 77 20.24 5.41 -1.45
N TRP A 78 19.17 6.09 -1.05
CA TRP A 78 17.99 5.44 -0.46
C TRP A 78 16.69 6.03 -1.01
N LEU A 79 15.59 5.28 -0.89
CA LEU A 79 14.26 5.66 -1.34
C LEU A 79 13.33 5.82 -0.13
N PRO A 80 12.65 6.97 0.06
CA PRO A 80 11.65 7.12 1.11
C PRO A 80 10.36 6.39 0.73
N VAL A 81 9.74 5.72 1.69
CA VAL A 81 8.48 5.00 1.47
C VAL A 81 7.40 5.26 2.52
N LYS A 82 7.74 5.94 3.61
CA LYS A 82 6.77 6.30 4.65
C LYS A 82 7.26 7.49 5.47
N ILE A 83 6.35 8.30 5.99
CA ILE A 83 6.65 9.43 6.88
C ILE A 83 5.80 9.39 8.15
N SER A 84 6.37 9.93 9.22
CA SER A 84 5.69 10.25 10.48
C SER A 84 5.98 11.71 10.86
N ASP A 85 5.40 12.17 11.95
CA ASP A 85 5.68 13.51 12.49
C ASP A 85 7.11 13.72 13.02
N LYS A 86 7.95 12.67 13.04
CA LYS A 86 9.33 12.73 13.56
C LYS A 86 10.36 12.32 12.52
N GLU A 87 10.02 11.34 11.70
CA GLU A 87 10.99 10.57 10.93
C GLU A 87 10.42 10.17 9.57
N ILE A 88 11.30 9.98 8.59
CA ILE A 88 11.02 9.34 7.29
C ILE A 88 11.68 7.97 7.29
N CYS A 89 10.94 6.94 6.87
CA CYS A 89 11.47 5.59 6.69
C CYS A 89 11.63 5.27 5.20
N GLY A 90 12.70 4.56 4.88
CA GLY A 90 13.09 4.22 3.52
C GLY A 90 14.00 3.01 3.47
N PHE A 91 14.51 2.70 2.28
CA PHE A 91 15.45 1.62 2.09
C PHE A 91 16.52 1.90 1.02
N THR A 92 17.65 1.20 1.09
CA THR A 92 18.65 1.13 0.01
C THR A 92 18.42 -0.12 -0.84
N ALA A 93 18.75 -0.08 -2.13
CA ALA A 93 18.70 -1.24 -3.01
C ALA A 93 19.85 -2.21 -2.71
N ALA A 94 19.62 -3.51 -2.94
CA ALA A 94 20.69 -4.51 -2.96
C ALA A 94 21.45 -4.42 -4.29
N VAL A 95 22.76 -4.13 -4.25
CA VAL A 95 23.57 -3.89 -5.46
C VAL A 95 25.00 -4.34 -5.28
N ASN A 96 25.57 -5.04 -6.27
CA ASN A 96 26.98 -5.45 -6.28
C ASN A 96 27.43 -6.16 -4.98
N ASN A 97 26.64 -7.12 -4.49
CA ASN A 97 26.86 -7.82 -3.21
C ASN A 97 26.81 -6.92 -1.97
N LYS A 98 26.21 -5.73 -2.06
CA LYS A 98 25.83 -4.93 -0.90
C LYS A 98 24.36 -5.22 -0.59
N PRO A 99 24.02 -5.69 0.62
CA PRO A 99 22.64 -5.93 0.99
C PRO A 99 21.82 -4.64 1.07
N SER A 100 20.51 -4.78 0.89
CA SER A 100 19.53 -3.73 1.20
C SER A 100 19.62 -3.33 2.67
N LYS A 101 19.32 -2.06 2.96
CA LYS A 101 19.29 -1.51 4.33
C LYS A 101 17.97 -0.81 4.57
N ILE A 102 17.42 -0.93 5.78
CA ILE A 102 16.35 -0.06 6.26
C ILE A 102 16.96 1.22 6.82
N VAL A 103 16.45 2.35 6.36
CA VAL A 103 16.94 3.69 6.69
C VAL A 103 15.87 4.48 7.43
N ILE A 104 16.30 5.22 8.45
CA ILE A 104 15.49 6.25 9.11
C ILE A 104 16.19 7.59 8.96
N TYR A 105 15.45 8.59 8.50
CA TYR A 105 15.85 10.00 8.49
C TYR A 105 15.10 10.75 9.59
N ASP A 106 15.84 11.31 10.54
CA ASP A 106 15.29 12.15 11.61
C ASP A 106 15.07 13.56 11.06
N ILE A 107 13.81 14.03 11.09
CA ILE A 107 13.42 15.31 10.46
C ILE A 107 14.06 16.50 11.19
N ALA A 108 14.16 16.42 12.52
CA ALA A 108 14.64 17.51 13.36
C ALA A 108 16.15 17.74 13.23
N THR A 109 16.93 16.68 13.21
CA THR A 109 18.40 16.71 13.05
C THR A 109 18.83 16.75 11.60
N GLY A 110 17.96 16.31 10.69
CA GLY A 110 18.22 16.21 9.26
C GLY A 110 19.23 15.13 8.89
N LYS A 111 19.34 14.07 9.70
CA LYS A 111 20.32 12.98 9.51
C LYS A 111 19.65 11.66 9.18
N SER A 112 20.21 10.93 8.22
CA SER A 112 19.85 9.55 7.93
C SER A 112 20.73 8.59 8.74
N SER A 113 20.15 7.45 9.14
CA SER A 113 20.87 6.35 9.78
C SER A 113 20.36 5.01 9.27
N THR A 114 21.25 4.02 9.21
CA THR A 114 20.86 2.63 8.95
C THR A 114 20.37 2.01 10.25
N VAL A 115 19.14 1.49 10.23
CA VAL A 115 18.54 0.81 11.38
C VAL A 115 18.77 -0.68 11.29
N CYS A 116 18.75 -1.22 10.08
CA CYS A 116 18.90 -2.65 9.84
C CYS A 116 19.53 -2.89 8.47
N THR A 117 20.34 -3.95 8.37
CA THR A 117 20.89 -4.47 7.11
C THR A 117 20.24 -5.83 6.86
N LEU A 118 19.64 -6.01 5.68
CA LEU A 118 19.00 -7.24 5.27
C LEU A 118 20.04 -8.28 4.82
N GLU A 119 19.62 -9.52 4.62
CA GLU A 119 20.49 -10.50 3.95
C GLU A 119 20.62 -10.18 2.45
N ASP A 120 21.75 -10.56 1.84
CA ASP A 120 22.20 -10.08 0.51
C ASP A 120 21.21 -10.21 -0.65
N ARG A 121 20.18 -11.06 -0.52
CA ARG A 121 19.23 -11.39 -1.60
C ARG A 121 17.83 -10.79 -1.42
N TYR A 122 17.53 -10.22 -0.25
CA TYR A 122 16.21 -9.68 0.02
C TYR A 122 16.09 -8.22 -0.40
N GLN A 123 14.95 -7.90 -1.00
CA GLN A 123 14.53 -6.55 -1.29
C GLN A 123 13.31 -6.21 -0.43
N PRO A 124 13.37 -5.13 0.37
CA PRO A 124 12.24 -4.73 1.19
C PRO A 124 11.18 -4.01 0.35
N GLU A 125 9.93 -4.25 0.68
CA GLU A 125 8.73 -3.63 0.13
C GLU A 125 7.73 -3.35 1.25
N PHE A 126 6.70 -2.56 0.93
CA PHE A 126 5.60 -2.21 1.83
C PHE A 126 6.05 -1.97 3.27
N ILE A 127 6.75 -0.87 3.56
CA ILE A 127 7.26 -0.58 4.91
C ILE A 127 6.21 0.18 5.73
N GLN A 128 5.95 -0.29 6.94
CA GLN A 128 5.18 0.41 7.97
C GLN A 128 6.06 0.61 9.21
N PHE A 129 5.92 1.74 9.90
CA PHE A 129 6.69 1.97 11.12
C PHE A 129 5.93 2.81 12.16
N ASN A 130 6.31 2.63 13.42
CA ASN A 130 5.91 3.46 14.54
C ASN A 130 7.09 3.68 15.49
N ASP A 131 6.83 4.27 16.66
CA ASP A 131 7.88 4.57 17.65
C ASP A 131 8.63 3.31 18.15
N THR A 132 8.01 2.12 18.08
CA THR A 132 8.54 0.89 18.67
C THR A 132 9.03 -0.12 17.62
N TYR A 133 8.34 -0.20 16.49
CA TYR A 133 8.53 -1.26 15.49
C TYR A 133 8.66 -0.70 14.08
N ILE A 134 9.40 -1.43 13.25
CA ILE A 134 9.37 -1.34 11.79
C ILE A 134 8.92 -2.70 11.27
N LEU A 135 7.94 -2.73 10.38
CA LEU A 135 7.41 -3.93 9.73
C LEU A 135 7.57 -3.73 8.22
N TRP A 136 8.09 -4.72 7.51
CA TRP A 136 8.17 -4.71 6.05
C TRP A 136 7.83 -6.09 5.50
N SER A 137 7.43 -6.14 4.23
CA SER A 137 7.56 -7.35 3.44
C SER A 137 8.91 -7.36 2.76
N GLU A 138 9.50 -8.52 2.54
CA GLU A 138 10.69 -8.64 1.71
C GLU A 138 10.56 -9.81 0.76
N TYR A 139 11.17 -9.68 -0.41
CA TYR A 139 11.12 -10.71 -1.44
C TYR A 139 12.50 -11.02 -2.03
N ILE A 140 12.62 -12.24 -2.53
CA ILE A 140 13.66 -12.67 -3.48
C ILE A 140 12.97 -12.79 -4.84
N PRO A 141 13.52 -12.20 -5.92
CA PRO A 141 12.98 -12.35 -7.26
C PRO A 141 12.73 -13.83 -7.64
N TYR A 142 11.68 -14.09 -8.42
CA TYR A 142 11.30 -15.45 -8.81
C TYR A 142 12.44 -16.22 -9.49
N GLU A 143 13.25 -15.54 -10.30
CA GLU A 143 14.42 -16.09 -10.98
C GLU A 143 15.48 -16.64 -10.00
N ASP A 144 15.50 -16.16 -8.77
CA ASP A 144 16.45 -16.50 -7.70
C ASP A 144 15.83 -17.39 -6.61
N GLY A 145 14.64 -17.97 -6.86
CA GLY A 145 13.97 -18.92 -5.96
C GLY A 145 12.68 -18.41 -5.31
N GLY A 146 12.25 -17.16 -5.61
CA GLY A 146 10.89 -16.67 -5.35
C GLY A 146 10.39 -16.88 -3.91
N GLU A 147 10.93 -16.12 -2.97
CA GLU A 147 10.53 -16.18 -1.56
C GLU A 147 9.98 -14.84 -1.12
N GLN A 148 8.92 -14.83 -0.31
CA GLN A 148 8.40 -13.61 0.30
C GLN A 148 8.21 -13.80 1.81
N LYS A 149 8.51 -12.77 2.60
CA LYS A 149 8.39 -12.79 4.07
C LYS A 149 7.83 -11.49 4.61
N ALA A 150 7.10 -11.57 5.72
CA ALA A 150 6.85 -10.42 6.59
C ALA A 150 7.88 -10.42 7.73
N VAL A 151 8.55 -9.29 7.95
CA VAL A 151 9.62 -9.14 8.94
C VAL A 151 9.37 -7.96 9.85
N LEU A 152 9.45 -8.21 11.15
CA LEU A 152 9.28 -7.23 12.22
C LEU A 152 10.64 -6.93 12.86
N PHE A 153 10.99 -5.66 12.97
CA PHE A 153 12.13 -5.17 13.73
C PHE A 153 11.68 -4.35 14.93
N ASN A 154 12.13 -4.73 16.12
CA ASN A 154 11.92 -3.97 17.35
C ASN A 154 13.05 -2.97 17.54
N ARG A 155 12.72 -1.68 17.46
CA ARG A 155 13.67 -0.55 17.50
C ARG A 155 14.37 -0.37 18.85
N HIS A 156 13.74 -0.81 19.94
CA HIS A 156 14.32 -0.68 21.28
C HIS A 156 15.27 -1.81 21.64
N THR A 157 15.00 -3.02 21.12
CA THR A 157 15.81 -4.21 21.41
C THR A 157 16.77 -4.58 20.29
N ASN A 158 16.66 -3.91 19.14
CA ASN A 158 17.39 -4.23 17.90
C ASN A 158 17.25 -5.70 17.49
N LYS A 159 16.06 -6.27 17.70
CA LYS A 159 15.76 -7.66 17.34
C LYS A 159 14.86 -7.70 16.11
N MET A 160 15.27 -8.54 15.16
CA MET A 160 14.50 -8.89 13.98
C MET A 160 13.78 -10.21 14.19
N GLN A 161 12.57 -10.33 13.65
CA GLN A 161 11.80 -11.55 13.66
C GLN A 161 10.98 -11.68 12.37
N THR A 162 11.11 -12.81 11.68
CA THR A 162 10.20 -13.19 10.60
C THR A 162 8.86 -13.65 11.20
N LEU A 163 7.77 -13.07 10.73
CA LEU A 163 6.41 -13.39 11.20
C LEU A 163 5.80 -14.55 10.43
N GLY A 164 6.05 -14.59 9.12
CA GLY A 164 5.56 -15.60 8.19
C GLY A 164 6.11 -15.35 6.79
N GLY A 165 5.90 -16.31 5.88
CA GLY A 165 6.37 -16.19 4.51
C GLY A 165 5.94 -17.37 3.64
N GLU A 166 6.17 -17.21 2.34
CA GLU A 166 5.87 -18.19 1.30
C GLU A 166 7.14 -18.49 0.49
N GLN A 167 7.31 -19.77 0.15
CA GLN A 167 8.36 -20.23 -0.77
C GLN A 167 7.74 -20.53 -2.13
N ASN A 168 8.47 -20.22 -3.20
CA ASN A 168 8.02 -20.32 -4.59
C ASN A 168 6.71 -19.56 -4.84
N SER A 169 6.53 -18.41 -4.20
CA SER A 169 5.26 -17.67 -4.26
C SER A 169 5.03 -17.15 -5.68
N SER A 170 3.93 -17.61 -6.28
CA SER A 170 3.25 -16.97 -7.41
C SER A 170 2.00 -16.21 -6.94
N SER A 171 1.77 -16.18 -5.62
CA SER A 171 0.52 -15.80 -4.96
C SER A 171 0.33 -14.29 -4.83
N GLY A 172 1.22 -13.46 -5.36
CA GLY A 172 1.21 -12.01 -5.14
C GLY A 172 1.86 -11.60 -3.82
N ASP A 173 1.97 -10.29 -3.60
CA ASP A 173 2.83 -9.75 -2.54
C ASP A 173 2.22 -9.86 -1.14
N ILE A 174 3.05 -10.15 -0.13
CA ILE A 174 2.66 -10.12 1.28
C ILE A 174 2.31 -8.69 1.70
N GLN A 175 1.02 -8.43 1.89
CA GLN A 175 0.52 -7.15 2.39
C GLN A 175 0.57 -7.13 3.91
N ILE A 176 0.96 -5.99 4.48
CA ILE A 176 1.20 -5.85 5.91
C ILE A 176 0.44 -4.66 6.52
N ALA A 177 0.14 -4.75 7.82
CA ALA A 177 -0.32 -3.61 8.60
C ALA A 177 0.29 -3.65 10.00
N LEU A 178 0.66 -2.47 10.51
CA LEU A 178 1.32 -2.33 11.80
C LEU A 178 0.44 -1.55 12.78
N GLY A 179 0.03 -2.20 13.87
CA GLY A 179 -0.63 -1.56 15.01
C GLY A 179 0.34 -1.29 16.15
N SER A 180 -0.18 -0.80 17.27
CA SER A 180 0.61 -0.59 18.51
C SER A 180 0.87 -1.89 19.27
N ASN A 181 -0.07 -2.84 19.20
CA ASN A 181 -0.05 -4.08 20.01
C ASN A 181 0.12 -5.35 19.18
N TYR A 182 -0.09 -5.27 17.87
CA TYR A 182 -0.02 -6.41 16.96
C TYR A 182 0.33 -5.95 15.55
N ALA A 183 0.79 -6.89 14.73
CA ALA A 183 0.95 -6.75 13.30
C ALA A 183 -0.02 -7.69 12.58
N LEU A 184 -0.51 -7.28 11.42
CA LEU A 184 -1.23 -8.15 10.49
C LEU A 184 -0.39 -8.36 9.23
N TYR A 185 -0.47 -9.55 8.65
CA TYR A 185 0.10 -9.83 7.34
C TYR A 185 -0.79 -10.83 6.59
N SER A 186 -0.93 -10.66 5.28
CA SER A 186 -1.66 -11.60 4.42
C SER A 186 -0.71 -12.54 3.70
N CYS A 187 -1.05 -13.82 3.65
CA CYS A 187 -0.38 -14.80 2.80
C CYS A 187 -1.40 -15.66 2.04
N GLY A 188 -1.05 -15.99 0.81
CA GLY A 188 -1.74 -16.91 -0.09
C GLY A 188 -1.22 -18.33 0.04
N THR A 189 -2.12 -19.30 -0.09
CA THR A 189 -1.75 -20.69 -0.33
C THR A 189 -2.38 -21.14 -1.63
N THR A 190 -1.56 -21.65 -2.55
CA THR A 190 -2.03 -22.18 -3.83
C THR A 190 -2.43 -23.63 -3.66
N ASP A 191 -3.67 -23.96 -4.00
CA ASP A 191 -4.14 -25.34 -4.02
C ASP A 191 -3.55 -26.12 -5.22
N LYS A 192 -3.82 -27.43 -5.27
CA LYS A 192 -3.32 -28.30 -6.36
C LYS A 192 -3.86 -27.92 -7.76
N ASN A 193 -4.92 -27.13 -7.83
CA ASN A 193 -5.55 -26.68 -9.06
C ASN A 193 -5.10 -25.28 -9.47
N GLY A 194 -4.19 -24.65 -8.71
CA GLY A 194 -3.69 -23.31 -8.98
C GLY A 194 -4.55 -22.18 -8.38
N ASN A 195 -5.57 -22.49 -7.57
CA ASN A 195 -6.36 -21.45 -6.92
C ASN A 195 -5.63 -20.94 -5.67
N VAL A 196 -5.51 -19.62 -5.54
CA VAL A 196 -4.90 -18.98 -4.38
C VAL A 196 -5.97 -18.69 -3.33
N LYS A 197 -5.81 -19.24 -2.11
CA LYS A 197 -6.61 -18.85 -0.94
C LYS A 197 -5.78 -17.93 -0.04
N PHE A 198 -6.19 -16.68 0.09
CA PHE A 198 -5.53 -15.72 0.99
C PHE A 198 -6.11 -15.78 2.40
N CYS A 199 -5.24 -15.65 3.39
CA CYS A 199 -5.59 -15.50 4.79
C CYS A 199 -4.80 -14.34 5.40
N ILE A 200 -5.40 -13.65 6.37
CA ILE A 200 -4.73 -12.66 7.21
C ILE A 200 -4.38 -13.32 8.54
N TYR A 201 -3.12 -13.20 8.94
CA TYR A 201 -2.60 -13.61 10.23
C TYR A 201 -2.33 -12.39 11.10
N SER A 202 -2.48 -12.58 12.42
CA SER A 202 -2.13 -11.59 13.43
C SER A 202 -0.97 -12.09 14.28
N TYR A 203 0.04 -11.25 14.45
CA TYR A 203 1.15 -11.46 15.36
C TYR A 203 1.01 -10.54 16.58
N ASP A 204 0.80 -11.12 17.75
CA ASP A 204 0.65 -10.38 19.01
C ASP A 204 2.04 -10.08 19.63
N PHE A 205 2.33 -8.79 19.85
CA PHE A 205 3.66 -8.37 20.32
C PHE A 205 3.96 -8.76 21.77
N LYS A 206 2.93 -8.95 22.60
CA LYS A 206 3.07 -9.25 24.03
C LYS A 206 3.36 -10.74 24.25
N THR A 207 2.69 -11.60 23.50
CA THR A 207 2.76 -13.06 23.63
C THR A 207 3.72 -13.69 22.64
N SER A 208 4.15 -12.93 21.63
CA SER A 208 4.98 -13.40 20.51
C SER A 208 4.36 -14.58 19.78
N LYS A 209 3.02 -14.59 19.66
CA LYS A 209 2.27 -15.66 18.99
C LYS A 209 1.58 -15.15 17.73
N THR A 210 1.66 -15.98 16.70
CA THR A 210 0.88 -15.82 15.47
C THR A 210 -0.44 -16.59 15.59
N SER A 211 -1.53 -16.00 15.12
CA SER A 211 -2.85 -16.64 15.01
C SER A 211 -3.55 -16.22 13.72
N LEU A 212 -4.49 -17.04 13.24
CA LEU A 212 -5.34 -16.66 12.12
C LEU A 212 -6.27 -15.52 12.54
N PHE A 213 -6.23 -14.41 11.79
CA PHE A 213 -7.14 -13.29 11.98
C PHE A 213 -8.39 -13.45 11.11
N LYS A 214 -8.20 -13.74 9.82
CA LYS A 214 -9.30 -13.87 8.86
C LYS A 214 -8.97 -14.83 7.72
N GLU A 215 -9.92 -15.69 7.37
CA GLU A 215 -9.88 -16.48 6.13
C GLU A 215 -10.46 -15.70 4.95
N ASP A 216 -10.02 -16.05 3.74
CA ASP A 216 -10.49 -15.47 2.47
C ASP A 216 -10.37 -13.94 2.48
N ALA A 217 -9.20 -13.47 2.89
CA ALA A 217 -8.96 -12.05 3.12
C ALA A 217 -7.52 -11.65 2.78
N ALA A 218 -7.36 -10.44 2.26
CA ALA A 218 -6.08 -9.84 1.88
C ALA A 218 -6.07 -8.32 2.17
N MET A 219 -4.90 -7.70 2.00
CA MET A 219 -4.70 -6.25 2.18
C MET A 219 -5.22 -5.71 3.52
N PRO A 220 -4.72 -6.22 4.66
CA PRO A 220 -5.11 -5.65 5.95
C PRO A 220 -4.65 -4.20 6.06
N VAL A 221 -5.46 -3.36 6.71
CA VAL A 221 -5.05 -2.06 7.25
C VAL A 221 -5.59 -1.90 8.67
N ILE A 222 -4.83 -1.20 9.52
CA ILE A 222 -5.15 -1.01 10.94
C ILE A 222 -5.33 0.49 11.21
N GLY A 223 -6.47 0.87 11.80
CA GLY A 223 -6.67 2.16 12.45
C GLY A 223 -6.64 2.06 13.98
N ASN A 224 -7.02 3.12 14.67
CA ASN A 224 -7.01 3.18 16.14
C ASN A 224 -7.90 2.09 16.77
N ASN A 225 -9.13 1.97 16.27
CA ASN A 225 -10.17 1.10 16.83
C ASN A 225 -10.83 0.21 15.77
N PHE A 226 -10.16 0.02 14.62
CA PHE A 226 -10.70 -0.81 13.55
C PHE A 226 -9.60 -1.54 12.79
N VAL A 227 -10.02 -2.63 12.13
CA VAL A 227 -9.25 -3.29 11.08
C VAL A 227 -10.13 -3.33 9.84
N ALA A 228 -9.55 -3.07 8.67
CA ALA A 228 -10.23 -3.24 7.39
C ALA A 228 -9.42 -4.14 6.46
N TRP A 229 -10.10 -4.82 5.55
CA TRP A 229 -9.48 -5.75 4.60
C TRP A 229 -10.34 -5.96 3.36
N LEU A 230 -9.73 -6.50 2.30
CA LEU A 230 -10.43 -6.99 1.12
C LEU A 230 -10.78 -8.46 1.30
N GLY A 231 -12.03 -8.83 0.99
CA GLY A 231 -12.49 -10.22 0.99
C GLY A 231 -13.48 -10.46 -0.16
N PRO A 232 -13.89 -11.71 -0.42
CA PRO A 232 -14.76 -12.03 -1.54
C PRO A 232 -16.12 -11.33 -1.42
N SER A 233 -16.66 -10.92 -2.57
CA SER A 233 -18.08 -10.60 -2.69
C SER A 233 -18.91 -11.88 -2.57
N LYS A 234 -20.00 -11.81 -1.81
CA LYS A 234 -20.93 -12.95 -1.60
C LYS A 234 -21.57 -13.44 -2.91
N ASP A 235 -21.73 -12.54 -3.87
CA ASP A 235 -22.50 -12.79 -5.09
C ASP A 235 -21.60 -12.94 -6.33
N ASN A 236 -20.31 -12.58 -6.23
CA ASN A 236 -19.35 -12.73 -7.32
C ASN A 236 -17.90 -12.85 -6.81
N LEU A 237 -17.30 -14.02 -6.96
CA LEU A 237 -15.92 -14.30 -6.52
C LEU A 237 -14.85 -13.52 -7.33
N ALA A 238 -15.21 -12.91 -8.47
CA ALA A 238 -14.28 -12.11 -9.27
C ALA A 238 -14.05 -10.70 -8.69
N TYR A 239 -14.87 -10.25 -7.74
CA TYR A 239 -14.76 -8.94 -7.13
C TYR A 239 -14.57 -9.04 -5.62
N SER A 240 -13.83 -8.09 -5.07
CA SER A 240 -13.67 -7.93 -3.64
C SER A 240 -14.71 -6.98 -3.06
N TYR A 241 -15.01 -7.14 -1.78
CA TYR A 241 -15.65 -6.13 -0.95
C TYR A 241 -14.66 -5.65 0.11
N LEU A 242 -14.81 -4.38 0.50
CA LEU A 242 -14.10 -3.80 1.63
C LEU A 242 -14.90 -4.07 2.90
N TYR A 243 -14.31 -4.87 3.78
CA TYR A 243 -14.83 -5.14 5.11
C TYR A 243 -14.17 -4.22 6.14
N TYR A 244 -14.97 -3.76 7.09
CA TYR A 244 -14.57 -2.93 8.22
C TYR A 244 -15.02 -3.61 9.52
N GLN A 245 -14.08 -3.90 10.41
CA GLN A 245 -14.33 -4.46 11.74
C GLN A 245 -14.02 -3.43 12.80
N ASP A 246 -15.05 -3.02 13.53
CA ASP A 246 -14.91 -2.26 14.76
C ASP A 246 -14.34 -3.18 15.85
N MET A 247 -13.17 -2.85 16.37
CA MET A 247 -12.46 -3.67 17.36
C MET A 247 -13.04 -3.56 18.77
N THR A 248 -13.88 -2.55 19.04
CA THR A 248 -14.57 -2.40 20.34
C THR A 248 -15.79 -3.32 20.42
N SER A 249 -16.53 -3.45 19.32
CA SER A 249 -17.71 -4.33 19.25
C SER A 249 -17.41 -5.69 18.62
N ASN A 250 -16.22 -5.85 18.04
CA ASN A 250 -15.79 -7.01 17.25
C ASN A 250 -16.71 -7.32 16.05
N LYS A 251 -17.46 -6.33 15.56
CA LYS A 251 -18.44 -6.50 14.48
C LYS A 251 -17.84 -6.09 13.13
N ALA A 252 -17.87 -7.01 12.17
CA ALA A 252 -17.49 -6.75 10.79
C ALA A 252 -18.70 -6.34 9.93
N THR A 253 -18.50 -5.35 9.05
CA THR A 253 -19.49 -4.86 8.09
C THR A 253 -18.85 -4.58 6.74
N VAL A 254 -19.59 -4.76 5.64
CA VAL A 254 -19.13 -4.32 4.32
C VAL A 254 -19.40 -2.83 4.21
N ILE A 255 -18.40 -2.07 3.80
CA ILE A 255 -18.54 -0.62 3.60
C ILE A 255 -18.41 -0.22 2.13
N SER A 256 -17.68 -0.95 1.28
CA SER A 256 -17.62 -0.61 -0.15
C SER A 256 -19.02 -0.63 -0.80
N PRO A 257 -19.33 0.32 -1.70
CA PRO A 257 -20.53 0.24 -2.54
C PRO A 257 -20.58 -1.09 -3.31
N GLN A 258 -21.78 -1.63 -3.52
CA GLN A 258 -21.96 -2.91 -4.22
C GLN A 258 -21.47 -2.89 -5.68
N ASN A 259 -21.45 -1.71 -6.29
CA ASN A 259 -20.99 -1.49 -7.66
C ASN A 259 -19.52 -1.04 -7.74
N MET A 260 -18.71 -1.32 -6.71
CA MET A 260 -17.30 -0.95 -6.67
C MET A 260 -16.44 -2.16 -6.30
N ASN A 261 -15.35 -2.35 -7.05
CA ASN A 261 -14.28 -3.28 -6.73
C ASN A 261 -13.10 -2.50 -6.11
N PRO A 262 -12.95 -2.47 -4.77
CA PRO A 262 -11.83 -1.82 -4.10
C PRO A 262 -10.50 -2.53 -4.42
N GLN A 263 -9.43 -1.76 -4.52
CA GLN A 263 -8.10 -2.23 -4.94
C GLN A 263 -6.98 -1.81 -4.00
N TYR A 264 -6.99 -0.58 -3.49
CA TYR A 264 -5.95 -0.10 -2.58
C TYR A 264 -6.56 0.52 -1.33
N LEU A 265 -5.91 0.31 -0.19
CA LEU A 265 -6.37 0.74 1.12
C LEU A 265 -5.23 1.48 1.86
N GLY A 266 -5.59 2.48 2.65
CA GLY A 266 -4.70 3.15 3.61
C GLY A 266 -5.47 3.49 4.88
N ALA A 267 -4.84 3.39 6.05
CA ALA A 267 -5.48 3.73 7.32
C ALA A 267 -4.52 4.48 8.25
N TYR A 268 -5.06 5.46 8.97
CA TYR A 268 -4.38 6.18 10.03
C TYR A 268 -5.41 6.77 10.99
N GLY A 269 -5.16 6.63 12.29
CA GLY A 269 -6.10 7.14 13.30
C GLY A 269 -7.49 6.53 13.10
N ASP A 270 -8.49 7.39 12.97
CA ASP A 270 -9.89 6.99 12.70
C ASP A 270 -10.27 7.07 11.21
N ASN A 271 -9.28 7.32 10.33
CA ASN A 271 -9.48 7.51 8.90
C ASN A 271 -9.10 6.24 8.14
N LEU A 272 -9.95 5.89 7.18
CA LEU A 272 -9.71 4.86 6.18
C LEU A 272 -9.87 5.50 4.80
N VAL A 273 -8.83 5.45 3.98
CA VAL A 273 -8.91 5.78 2.56
C VAL A 273 -8.89 4.50 1.75
N PHE A 274 -9.68 4.47 0.68
CA PHE A 274 -9.61 3.39 -0.29
C PHE A 274 -9.90 3.87 -1.70
N SER A 275 -9.31 3.20 -2.67
CA SER A 275 -9.61 3.39 -4.09
C SER A 275 -10.06 2.09 -4.73
N GLY A 276 -10.71 2.21 -5.89
CA GLY A 276 -11.16 1.08 -6.67
C GLY A 276 -11.92 1.48 -7.91
N LYS A 277 -12.38 0.48 -8.66
CA LYS A 277 -13.06 0.65 -9.96
C LYS A 277 -14.53 0.35 -9.83
N THR A 278 -15.39 1.12 -10.48
CA THR A 278 -16.81 0.76 -10.59
C THR A 278 -16.96 -0.52 -11.39
N ILE A 279 -17.80 -1.42 -10.92
CA ILE A 279 -18.15 -2.66 -11.62
C ILE A 279 -19.13 -2.29 -12.75
N THR A 280 -18.72 -2.53 -13.99
CA THR A 280 -19.61 -2.39 -15.15
C THR A 280 -20.09 -3.75 -15.62
N SER A 281 -21.31 -3.83 -16.17
CA SER A 281 -21.83 -5.07 -16.76
C SER A 281 -21.14 -5.46 -18.07
N SER A 282 -20.18 -4.67 -18.55
CA SER A 282 -19.47 -4.91 -19.80
C SER A 282 -18.19 -5.70 -19.55
N VAL A 283 -17.96 -6.74 -20.36
CA VAL A 283 -16.78 -7.64 -20.29
C VAL A 283 -15.45 -6.91 -20.58
N LYS A 284 -15.47 -5.60 -20.87
CA LYS A 284 -14.30 -4.83 -21.29
C LYS A 284 -13.97 -3.62 -20.40
N ASP A 285 -14.65 -3.45 -19.26
CA ASP A 285 -14.48 -2.29 -18.36
C ASP A 285 -14.59 -0.91 -19.05
N ILE A 286 -15.18 -0.85 -20.25
CA ILE A 286 -15.30 0.38 -21.03
C ILE A 286 -16.27 1.30 -20.29
N GLY A 287 -15.74 2.36 -19.69
CA GLY A 287 -16.51 3.33 -18.92
C GLY A 287 -16.52 3.11 -17.41
N ALA A 288 -15.73 2.15 -16.89
CA ALA A 288 -15.49 2.05 -15.45
C ALA A 288 -14.83 3.34 -14.93
N GLU A 289 -15.33 3.84 -13.81
CA GLU A 289 -14.76 4.98 -13.10
C GLU A 289 -13.87 4.46 -11.97
N ASN A 290 -12.65 4.97 -11.89
CA ASN A 290 -11.85 4.93 -10.68
C ASN A 290 -12.43 5.90 -9.66
N ILE A 291 -12.55 5.48 -8.42
CA ILE A 291 -13.09 6.28 -7.32
C ILE A 291 -12.11 6.23 -6.16
N LEU A 292 -11.74 7.41 -5.63
CA LEU A 292 -11.02 7.56 -4.37
C LEU A 292 -11.99 8.01 -3.28
N THR A 293 -12.05 7.26 -2.19
CA THR A 293 -13.03 7.48 -1.10
C THR A 293 -12.34 7.58 0.25
N LEU A 294 -12.75 8.57 1.05
CA LEU A 294 -12.44 8.67 2.47
C LEU A 294 -13.62 8.17 3.30
N TYR A 295 -13.37 7.24 4.19
CA TYR A 295 -14.29 6.78 5.23
C TYR A 295 -13.84 7.29 6.60
N GLN A 296 -14.67 8.14 7.20
CA GLN A 296 -14.40 8.73 8.52
C GLN A 296 -15.71 8.84 9.29
N LYS A 297 -15.71 8.49 10.58
CA LYS A 297 -16.87 8.63 11.49
C LYS A 297 -18.16 8.01 10.91
N GLY A 298 -18.05 6.84 10.28
CA GLY A 298 -19.18 6.11 9.71
C GLY A 298 -19.69 6.66 8.37
N LYS A 299 -19.04 7.67 7.77
CA LYS A 299 -19.48 8.31 6.53
C LYS A 299 -18.45 8.17 5.42
N GLN A 300 -18.95 8.03 4.20
CA GLN A 300 -18.13 8.00 2.98
C GLN A 300 -18.19 9.34 2.25
N THR A 301 -17.00 9.83 1.91
CA THR A 301 -16.81 11.03 1.10
C THR A 301 -16.01 10.64 -0.13
N VAL A 302 -16.58 10.84 -1.33
CA VAL A 302 -15.82 10.65 -2.56
C VAL A 302 -14.93 11.88 -2.76
N ILE A 303 -13.61 11.66 -2.78
CA ILE A 303 -12.62 12.71 -3.01
C ILE A 303 -12.50 12.97 -4.52
N GLU A 304 -12.38 11.91 -5.32
CA GLU A 304 -12.19 12.07 -6.75
C GLU A 304 -12.76 10.88 -7.55
N LYS A 305 -13.13 11.17 -8.80
CA LYS A 305 -13.54 10.18 -9.80
C LYS A 305 -12.86 10.45 -11.13
N SER A 306 -12.39 9.39 -11.80
CA SER A 306 -11.81 9.51 -13.14
C SER A 306 -12.10 8.29 -13.99
N LYS A 307 -12.27 8.50 -15.30
CA LYS A 307 -12.36 7.42 -16.31
C LYS A 307 -11.01 7.09 -16.96
N GLY A 308 -9.98 7.89 -16.72
CA GLY A 308 -8.70 7.80 -17.41
C GLY A 308 -7.49 7.68 -16.50
N HIS A 309 -7.68 7.78 -15.18
CA HIS A 309 -6.60 7.72 -14.21
C HIS A 309 -6.95 6.75 -13.10
N ASP A 310 -6.01 5.86 -12.78
CA ASP A 310 -6.07 4.99 -11.62
C ASP A 310 -5.56 5.76 -10.40
N TYR A 311 -6.11 5.44 -9.23
CA TYR A 311 -5.71 6.03 -7.94
C TYR A 311 -4.99 4.98 -7.12
N GLU A 312 -3.67 5.01 -7.12
CA GLU A 312 -2.84 3.96 -6.54
C GLU A 312 -2.25 4.40 -5.20
N PHE A 313 -2.01 3.41 -4.34
CA PHE A 313 -1.28 3.53 -3.07
C PHE A 313 -1.69 4.74 -2.21
N PRO A 314 -2.98 4.88 -1.86
CA PRO A 314 -3.41 6.02 -1.07
C PRO A 314 -2.81 5.94 0.34
N ASP A 315 -2.27 7.07 0.81
CA ASP A 315 -1.83 7.25 2.19
C ASP A 315 -2.74 8.25 2.90
N VAL A 316 -2.82 8.17 4.23
CA VAL A 316 -3.74 9.01 5.01
C VAL A 316 -3.13 9.41 6.35
N SER A 317 -3.47 10.62 6.79
CA SER A 317 -3.27 11.13 8.14
C SER A 317 -4.59 11.66 8.69
N ASN A 318 -4.62 12.32 9.86
CA ASN A 318 -5.83 12.94 10.37
C ASN A 318 -6.30 14.11 9.49
N ASN A 319 -5.37 14.76 8.79
CA ASN A 319 -5.61 16.01 8.06
C ASN A 319 -5.52 15.87 6.54
N TYR A 320 -4.88 14.81 6.03
CA TYR A 320 -4.55 14.70 4.62
C TYR A 320 -4.77 13.28 4.09
N VAL A 321 -5.05 13.20 2.80
CA VAL A 321 -5.03 11.97 2.01
C VAL A 321 -4.13 12.21 0.81
N SER A 322 -3.12 11.37 0.58
CA SER A 322 -2.32 11.40 -0.65
C SER A 322 -2.59 10.16 -1.49
N TRP A 323 -2.35 10.27 -2.80
CA TRP A 323 -2.39 9.14 -3.73
C TRP A 323 -1.55 9.46 -4.95
N ASP A 324 -1.24 8.40 -5.68
CA ASP A 324 -0.59 8.50 -6.98
C ASP A 324 -1.62 8.42 -8.10
N GLU A 325 -1.49 9.33 -9.06
CA GLU A 325 -2.31 9.40 -10.26
C GLU A 325 -1.40 9.49 -11.48
N ASN A 326 -1.01 8.35 -12.06
CA ASN A 326 -0.09 8.30 -13.20
C ASN A 326 1.17 9.18 -12.97
N ARG A 327 1.23 10.35 -13.64
CA ARG A 327 2.32 11.34 -13.62
C ARG A 327 2.04 12.55 -12.72
N LYS A 328 1.10 12.43 -11.79
CA LYS A 328 0.77 13.45 -10.80
C LYS A 328 0.85 12.87 -9.42
N LYS A 329 1.26 13.72 -8.48
CA LYS A 329 1.24 13.44 -7.04
C LYS A 329 0.26 14.42 -6.43
N ARG A 330 -0.74 13.89 -5.73
CA ARG A 330 -1.86 14.69 -5.23
C ARG A 330 -2.05 14.49 -3.74
N VAL A 331 -2.44 15.56 -3.07
CA VAL A 331 -2.84 15.54 -1.67
C VAL A 331 -4.16 16.27 -1.52
N TYR A 332 -5.14 15.58 -0.94
CA TYR A 332 -6.39 16.16 -0.50
C TYR A 332 -6.26 16.63 0.96
N SER A 333 -6.58 17.90 1.21
CA SER A 333 -6.73 18.42 2.58
C SER A 333 -8.15 18.16 3.07
N ILE A 334 -8.28 17.34 4.12
CA ILE A 334 -9.59 16.96 4.70
C ILE A 334 -10.33 18.20 5.23
N ASN A 335 -9.60 19.11 5.90
CA ASN A 335 -10.19 20.29 6.53
C ASN A 335 -10.56 21.37 5.50
N GLN A 336 -9.70 21.61 4.52
CA GLN A 336 -9.90 22.68 3.54
C GLN A 336 -10.71 22.23 2.30
N LYS A 337 -10.85 20.93 2.10
CA LYS A 337 -11.57 20.31 0.96
C LYS A 337 -11.00 20.74 -0.39
N ILE A 338 -9.68 20.77 -0.47
CA ILE A 338 -8.93 21.11 -1.69
C ILE A 338 -8.00 19.96 -2.06
N ILE A 339 -7.78 19.80 -3.36
CA ILE A 339 -6.73 18.93 -3.90
C ILE A 339 -5.53 19.80 -4.26
N ILE A 340 -4.36 19.34 -3.86
CA ILE A 340 -3.09 20.01 -4.04
C ILE A 340 -2.24 19.17 -4.99
N ASP A 341 -1.90 19.74 -6.15
CA ASP A 341 -1.05 19.12 -7.17
C ASP A 341 0.43 19.43 -6.89
N PHE A 342 1.27 18.39 -6.88
CA PHE A 342 2.72 18.51 -6.75
C PHE A 342 3.42 18.15 -8.07
N PRO A 343 4.51 18.87 -8.42
CA PRO A 343 5.28 18.60 -9.63
C PRO A 343 6.12 17.33 -9.44
N SER A 344 5.70 16.21 -10.04
CA SER A 344 6.57 15.07 -10.29
C SER A 344 5.99 14.10 -11.31
N GLU A 345 6.79 13.69 -12.30
CA GLU A 345 6.42 12.62 -13.23
C GLU A 345 6.56 11.21 -12.62
N TYR A 346 7.40 11.06 -11.58
CA TYR A 346 7.76 9.79 -10.95
C TYR A 346 7.79 9.90 -9.42
N GLY A 347 7.54 8.80 -8.71
CA GLY A 347 7.58 8.74 -7.24
C GLY A 347 6.20 8.73 -6.58
N GLN A 348 6.15 9.00 -5.27
CA GLN A 348 4.92 8.97 -4.46
C GLN A 348 4.86 10.16 -3.49
N ALA A 349 3.64 10.60 -3.15
CA ALA A 349 3.41 11.52 -2.04
C ALA A 349 2.95 10.76 -0.78
N TYR A 350 3.53 11.11 0.36
CA TYR A 350 3.18 10.58 1.68
C TYR A 350 2.82 11.71 2.63
N VAL A 351 1.98 11.40 3.61
CA VAL A 351 1.43 12.39 4.53
C VAL A 351 1.54 11.94 5.98
N SER A 352 1.77 12.90 6.86
CA SER A 352 1.55 12.78 8.31
C SER A 352 0.64 13.92 8.78
N ASP A 353 0.48 14.11 10.09
CA ASP A 353 -0.32 15.23 10.60
C ASP A 353 0.43 16.56 10.46
N LYS A 354 1.76 16.52 10.50
CA LYS A 354 2.64 17.70 10.41
C LYS A 354 3.39 17.86 9.11
N TYR A 355 3.42 16.84 8.24
CA TYR A 355 4.22 16.89 7.03
C TYR A 355 3.50 16.35 5.80
N ILE A 356 3.79 16.99 4.67
CA ILE A 356 3.59 16.42 3.34
C ILE A 356 4.98 16.20 2.74
N MET A 357 5.23 14.96 2.28
CA MET A 357 6.47 14.58 1.63
C MET A 357 6.16 14.08 0.22
N TRP A 358 6.96 14.50 -0.76
CA TRP A 358 7.02 13.84 -2.06
C TRP A 358 8.47 13.78 -2.50
N TYR A 359 8.77 12.83 -3.38
CA TYR A 359 10.09 12.74 -3.96
C TYR A 359 10.05 12.79 -5.47
N THR A 360 11.15 13.24 -6.05
CA THR A 360 11.34 13.37 -7.49
C THR A 360 12.67 12.73 -7.86
N ASP A 361 12.74 12.06 -9.00
CA ASP A 361 14.02 11.61 -9.53
C ASP A 361 14.87 12.83 -9.91
N ALA A 362 16.14 12.81 -9.50
CA ALA A 362 17.00 13.98 -9.61
C ALA A 362 17.33 14.36 -11.07
N ILE A 363 17.16 13.46 -12.05
CA ILE A 363 17.54 13.72 -13.46
C ILE A 363 16.73 12.86 -14.46
N PRO A 364 15.96 13.44 -15.40
CA PRO A 364 15.20 12.68 -16.40
C PRO A 364 16.02 12.02 -17.53
N ASN A 365 17.23 12.53 -17.86
CA ASN A 365 17.96 12.12 -19.08
C ASN A 365 19.41 11.63 -18.91
N GLU A 366 20.13 11.96 -17.82
CA GLU A 366 21.54 11.56 -17.64
C GLU A 366 21.74 10.55 -16.48
N SER A 367 21.13 9.36 -16.48
CA SER A 367 21.52 8.38 -15.44
C SER A 367 21.10 6.93 -15.58
N LYS A 368 20.59 6.41 -16.72
CA LYS A 368 20.19 4.97 -16.74
C LYS A 368 21.36 4.04 -16.37
N GLU A 369 22.55 4.32 -16.90
CA GLU A 369 23.75 3.54 -16.57
C GLU A 369 24.22 3.74 -15.14
N GLN A 370 24.08 4.95 -14.59
CA GLN A 370 24.49 5.24 -13.22
C GLN A 370 23.48 4.66 -12.22
N ALA A 371 22.19 4.79 -12.48
CA ALA A 371 21.12 4.15 -11.72
C ALA A 371 21.24 2.63 -11.75
N ALA A 372 21.64 2.03 -12.87
CA ALA A 372 21.93 0.59 -12.93
C ALA A 372 23.13 0.19 -12.05
N LYS A 373 24.16 1.05 -11.92
CA LYS A 373 25.30 0.81 -11.04
C LYS A 373 24.97 1.02 -9.57
N ASP A 374 24.11 1.98 -9.28
CA ASP A 374 23.71 2.38 -7.92
C ASP A 374 22.46 1.62 -7.44
N GLY A 375 21.82 0.85 -8.32
CA GLY A 375 20.56 0.12 -8.10
C GLY A 375 19.30 0.98 -8.07
N MET A 376 19.43 2.31 -8.09
CA MET A 376 18.31 3.23 -8.08
C MET A 376 18.70 4.59 -8.68
N TYR A 377 17.69 5.36 -9.08
CA TYR A 377 17.89 6.76 -9.44
C TYR A 377 18.24 7.59 -8.19
N LYS A 378 18.96 8.68 -8.40
CA LYS A 378 19.14 9.69 -7.34
C LYS A 378 17.78 10.27 -6.99
N THR A 379 17.42 10.22 -5.72
CA THR A 379 16.10 10.67 -5.25
C THR A 379 16.23 11.99 -4.50
N ILE A 380 15.49 13.01 -4.93
CA ILE A 380 15.34 14.27 -4.21
C ILE A 380 14.06 14.20 -3.39
N ILE A 381 14.17 14.41 -2.08
CA ILE A 381 13.04 14.49 -1.16
C ILE A 381 12.67 15.95 -0.96
N ASN A 382 11.39 16.24 -1.12
CA ASN A 382 10.76 17.52 -0.83
C ASN A 382 9.81 17.33 0.36
N LEU A 383 9.94 18.20 1.35
CA LEU A 383 9.21 18.11 2.62
C LEU A 383 8.63 19.49 2.96
N ILE A 384 7.32 19.52 3.21
CA ILE A 384 6.61 20.71 3.70
C ILE A 384 6.09 20.41 5.09
N GLU A 385 6.37 21.30 6.04
CA GLU A 385 5.67 21.34 7.32
C GLU A 385 4.31 22.01 7.15
N VAL A 386 3.25 21.36 7.63
CA VAL A 386 1.86 21.80 7.51
C VAL A 386 1.25 22.05 8.88
N GLN A 387 0.35 23.03 8.97
CA GLN A 387 -0.26 23.53 10.21
C GLN A 387 -1.62 22.92 10.51
#